data_AF-A0A2X3BRJ6-F1
#
_entry.id   AF-A0A2X3BRJ6-F1
#
_cell.length_a   1.000
_cell.length_b   1.000
_cell.length_c   1.000
_cell.angle_alpha   90.00
_cell.angle_beta   90.00
_cell.angle_gamma   90.00
#
_symmetry.space_group_name_H-M   'P 1'
#
loop_
_entity.id
_entity.type
_entity.pdbx_description
1 polymer ?
#
loop_
_entity_poly.entity_id
_entity_poly.type
_entity_poly.pdbx_seq_one_letter_code
_entity_poly.pdbx_strand_id
1 'polypeptide(L)' 'MFDKQGELKYGLDWPDAQGSFVSQAGFADWLAAHRQQGPVSLVLLMDKGESMLDLPLPKPDNAYELGRVVFLQYLPQ' A
#
# COMPACT_ATOMS: atom_id res chain seq x y z
N MET A 1 16.23 -2.63 7.52
CA MET A 1 16.53 -1.90 6.27
C MET A 1 16.05 -2.79 5.12
N PHE A 2 14.87 -2.49 4.56
CA PHE A 2 14.32 -3.27 3.46
C PHE A 2 14.94 -2.78 2.16
N ASP A 3 16.07 -3.40 1.82
CA ASP A 3 16.90 -3.11 0.67
C ASP A 3 16.72 -4.18 -0.41
N LYS A 4 15.46 -4.49 -0.76
CA LYS A 4 15.14 -5.44 -1.83
C LYS A 4 14.15 -4.86 -2.81
N GLN A 5 14.72 -4.34 -3.89
CA GLN A 5 14.08 -3.85 -5.11
C GLN A 5 13.42 -4.99 -5.94
N GLY A 6 12.77 -5.96 -5.28
CA GLY A 6 12.27 -7.20 -5.88
C GLY A 6 10.76 -7.41 -5.83
N GLU A 7 10.04 -6.75 -4.92
CA GLU A 7 8.63 -7.08 -4.61
C GLU A 7 7.60 -6.08 -5.17
N LEU A 8 8.04 -5.15 -6.02
CA LEU A 8 7.16 -4.27 -6.79
C LEU A 8 7.12 -4.63 -8.28
N LYS A 9 7.48 -5.87 -8.65
CA LYS A 9 7.61 -6.27 -10.07
C LYS A 9 6.31 -6.54 -10.81
N TYR A 10 5.15 -6.50 -10.16
CA TYR A 10 3.85 -6.61 -10.84
C TYR A 10 3.10 -5.28 -10.75
N GLY A 11 3.56 -4.33 -11.57
CA GLY A 11 3.05 -2.97 -11.66
C GLY A 11 4.02 -2.00 -12.37
N LEU A 12 5.29 -2.39 -12.47
CA LEU A 12 6.39 -1.58 -13.01
C LEU A 12 6.65 -1.75 -14.52
N ASP A 13 6.00 -2.69 -15.20
CA ASP A 13 6.15 -2.87 -16.67
C ASP A 13 5.06 -2.14 -17.49
N TRP A 14 4.26 -1.27 -16.86
CA TRP A 14 3.32 -0.41 -17.58
C TRP A 14 3.95 0.96 -17.84
N PRO A 15 3.87 1.52 -19.07
CA PRO A 15 4.45 2.82 -19.42
C PRO A 15 4.04 4.00 -18.51
N ASP A 16 2.95 3.87 -17.76
CA ASP A 16 2.42 4.90 -16.84
C ASP A 16 3.01 4.86 -15.41
N ALA A 17 3.90 3.91 -15.08
CA ALA A 17 4.36 3.70 -13.71
C ALA A 17 5.36 4.75 -13.20
N GLN A 18 5.91 5.60 -14.07
CA GLN A 18 6.91 6.62 -13.69
C GLN A 18 6.38 7.71 -12.75
N GLY A 19 5.07 7.94 -12.69
CA GLY A 19 4.40 8.85 -11.74
C GLY A 19 3.71 8.16 -10.57
N SER A 20 3.69 6.83 -10.53
CA SER A 20 2.86 6.02 -9.62
C SER A 20 3.65 5.37 -8.48
N PHE A 21 4.95 5.66 -8.37
CA PHE A 21 5.77 5.15 -7.28
C PHE A 21 5.68 6.08 -6.07
N VAL A 22 5.05 5.57 -5.00
CA VAL A 22 5.07 6.20 -3.69
C VAL A 22 5.97 5.37 -2.79
N SER A 23 7.10 5.95 -2.37
CA SER A 23 7.99 5.28 -1.43
C SER A 23 7.27 5.00 -0.11
N GLN A 24 7.66 3.93 0.59
CA GLN A 24 7.11 3.58 1.90
C GLN A 24 7.16 4.75 2.89
N ALA A 25 8.27 5.50 2.90
CA ALA A 25 8.44 6.68 3.76
C ALA A 25 7.52 7.86 3.38
N GLY A 26 7.18 8.00 2.08
CA GLY A 26 6.31 9.06 1.58
C GLY A 26 4.82 8.66 1.51
N PHE A 27 4.48 7.41 1.82
CA PHE A 27 3.11 6.92 1.65
C PHE A 27 2.12 7.63 2.57
N ALA A 28 2.49 7.91 3.82
CA ALA A 28 1.61 8.61 4.75
C ALA A 28 1.23 10.01 4.27
N ASP A 29 2.22 10.80 3.82
CA ASP A 29 2.00 12.15 3.29
C ASP A 29 1.20 12.14 1.99
N TRP A 30 1.55 11.22 1.08
CA TRP A 30 0.81 11.03 -0.16
C TRP A 30 -0.64 10.65 0.12
N LEU A 31 -0.89 9.70 1.03
CA LEU A 31 -2.21 9.25 1.40
C LEU A 31 -3.04 10.40 1.96
N ALA A 32 -2.47 11.20 2.86
CA ALA A 32 -3.15 12.34 3.46
C ALA A 32 -3.64 13.35 2.41
N ALA A 33 -2.85 13.62 1.38
CA ALA A 33 -3.22 14.52 0.29
C ALA A 33 -4.25 13.91 -0.69
N HIS A 34 -4.14 12.61 -0.99
CA HIS A 34 -4.94 11.99 -2.04
C HIS A 34 -6.29 11.48 -1.54
N ARG A 35 -6.39 11.02 -0.29
CA ARG A 35 -7.67 10.53 0.25
C ARG A 35 -8.73 11.63 0.40
N GLN A 36 -8.33 12.90 0.37
CA GLN A 36 -9.23 14.05 0.29
C GLN A 36 -10.06 14.07 -1.01
N GLN A 37 -9.52 13.48 -2.08
CA GLN A 37 -10.14 13.48 -3.41
C GLN A 37 -11.05 12.27 -3.62
N GLY A 38 -11.01 11.29 -2.72
CA GLY A 38 -11.78 10.06 -2.78
C GLY A 38 -11.14 8.94 -1.98
N PRO A 39 -11.84 7.82 -1.75
CA PRO A 39 -11.30 6.70 -1.01
C PRO A 39 -10.07 6.12 -1.72
N VAL A 40 -9.04 5.78 -0.94
CA VAL A 40 -7.83 5.10 -1.40
C VAL A 40 -7.87 3.65 -0.91
N SER A 41 -7.66 2.69 -1.81
CA SER A 41 -7.62 1.26 -1.45
C SER A 41 -6.27 0.67 -1.81
N LEU A 42 -5.73 -0.15 -0.90
CA LEU A 42 -4.50 -0.91 -1.10
C LEU A 42 -4.83 -2.40 -1.09
N VAL A 43 -4.21 -3.12 -2.02
CA VAL A 43 -4.24 -4.58 -2.06
C VAL A 43 -2.80 -5.06 -1.96
N LEU A 44 -2.52 -5.83 -0.91
CA LEU A 44 -1.18 -6.32 -0.60
C LEU A 44 -1.20 -7.85 -0.63
N LEU A 45 -0.16 -8.45 -1.19
CA LEU A 45 0.10 -9.87 -1.05
C LEU A 45 1.22 -10.03 -0.01
N MET A 46 0.88 -10.60 1.14
CA MET A 46 1.77 -10.80 2.27
C MET A 46 2.62 -12.06 2.12
N ASP A 47 3.82 -12.02 2.66
CA ASP A 47 4.64 -13.22 2.80
C ASP A 47 4.08 -14.17 3.86
N LYS A 48 4.52 -15.43 3.79
CA LYS A 48 4.02 -16.47 4.71
C LYS A 48 4.47 -16.17 6.15
N GLY A 49 3.51 -15.90 7.02
CA GLY A 49 3.75 -15.62 8.44
C GLY A 49 4.02 -14.15 8.75
N GLU A 50 3.94 -13.27 7.73
CA GLU A 50 3.97 -11.82 7.92
C GLU A 50 2.60 -11.33 8.39
N SER A 51 2.57 -10.41 9.34
CA SER A 51 1.34 -9.77 9.81
C SER A 51 1.19 -8.37 9.21
N MET A 52 -0.04 -8.02 8.84
CA MET A 52 -0.39 -6.65 8.45
C MET A 52 -0.05 -5.64 9.55
N LEU A 53 -0.09 -6.05 10.83
CA LEU A 53 0.19 -5.17 11.97
C LEU A 53 1.65 -4.70 12.00
N ASP A 54 2.55 -5.41 11.33
CA ASP A 54 3.98 -5.08 11.28
C ASP A 54 4.31 -4.13 10.11
N LEU A 55 3.34 -3.86 9.23
CA LEU A 55 3.52 -2.92 8.14
C LEU A 55 3.54 -1.49 8.68
N PRO A 56 4.52 -0.64 8.29
CA PRO A 56 4.56 0.76 8.69
C PRO A 56 3.59 1.59 7.84
N LEU A 57 2.31 1.21 7.86
CA LEU A 57 1.22 1.88 7.17
C LEU A 57 0.38 2.67 8.19
N PRO A 58 -0.19 3.81 7.80
CA PRO A 58 -1.22 4.47 8.58
C PRO A 58 -2.36 3.49 8.91
N LYS A 59 -3.06 3.71 10.02
CA LYS A 59 -4.21 2.89 10.38
C LYS A 59 -5.30 3.01 9.29
N PRO A 60 -5.75 1.91 8.67
CA PRO A 60 -6.83 1.93 7.70
C PRO A 60 -8.19 2.13 8.38
N ASP A 61 -9.15 2.68 7.65
CA ASP A 61 -10.54 2.78 8.09
C ASP A 61 -11.23 1.42 8.01
N ASN A 62 -10.97 0.65 6.93
CA ASN A 62 -11.39 -0.74 6.79
C ASN A 62 -10.22 -1.65 6.42
N ALA A 63 -10.20 -2.87 6.97
CA ALA A 63 -9.21 -3.89 6.65
C ALA A 63 -9.87 -5.27 6.53
N TYR A 64 -9.48 -6.03 5.51
CA TYR A 64 -9.93 -7.41 5.30
C TYR A 64 -8.73 -8.29 4.94
N GLU A 65 -8.62 -9.44 5.59
CA GLU A 65 -7.59 -10.43 5.30
C GLU A 65 -8.22 -11.68 4.68
N LEU A 66 -7.76 -12.04 3.47
CA LEU A 66 -8.16 -13.25 2.76
C LEU A 66 -6.92 -14.09 2.49
N GLY A 67 -6.58 -14.95 3.46
CA GLY A 67 -5.37 -15.75 3.40
C GLY A 67 -4.12 -14.88 3.48
N ARG A 68 -3.40 -14.75 2.36
CA ARG A 68 -2.22 -13.87 2.26
C ARG A 68 -2.55 -12.54 1.57
N VAL A 69 -3.76 -12.35 1.08
CA VAL A 69 -4.17 -11.10 0.45
C VAL A 69 -4.79 -10.22 1.52
N VAL A 70 -4.27 -9.00 1.65
CA VAL A 70 -4.78 -7.99 2.57
C VAL A 70 -5.36 -6.85 1.75
N PHE A 71 -6.59 -6.48 2.05
CA PHE A 71 -7.25 -5.31 1.51
C PHE A 71 -7.35 -4.24 2.60
N LEU A 72 -6.86 -3.05 2.29
CA LEU A 72 -6.92 -1.87 3.16
C LEU A 72 -7.68 -0.76 2.46
N GLN A 73 -8.50 -0.04 3.20
CA GLN A 73 -9.21 1.13 2.70
C GLN A 73 -9.02 2.32 3.62
N TYR A 74 -8.76 3.46 3.00
CA TYR A 74 -8.69 4.76 3.64
C TYR A 74 -9.79 5.63 3.02
N LEU A 75 -10.76 6.03 3.83
CA LEU A 75 -11.85 6.90 3.43
C LEU A 75 -11.39 8.37 3.48
N PRO A 76 -12.11 9.27 2.80
CA PRO A 76 -11.89 10.70 2.96
C PRO A 76 -12.06 11.12 4.42
N GLN A 77 -11.19 12.03 4.89
CA GLN A 77 -11.22 12.60 6.25
C GLN A 77 -11.20 14.11 6.21
#